data_AF-A0A077ZCL6-F1
#
_entry.id   AF-A0A077ZCL6-F1
#
_cell.length_a   1.000
_cell.length_b   1.000
_cell.length_c   1.000
_cell.angle_alpha   90.00
_cell.angle_beta   90.00
_cell.angle_gamma   90.00
#
_symmetry.space_group_name_H-M   'P 1'
#
loop_
_entity.id
_entity.type
_entity.pdbx_description
1 polymer ?
#
loop_
_entity_poly.entity_id
_entity_poly.type
_entity_poly.pdbx_seq_one_letter_code
_entity_poly.pdbx_strand_id
1 'polypeptide(L)'
;METEFWTTLTDLLGKSNSERAHDSSRCREKKILQLLRHKKIPDEPWDDVTIEYFFGKLSAMDSNNFVGNMGVGEREGRVYSNLVAQRHYR
;
A
#
# COMPACT_ATOMS: atom_id res chain seq x y z
N MET A 1 -15.17 6.12 2.05
CA MET A 1 -14.46 4.86 2.34
C MET A 1 -13.40 5.01 3.41
N GLU A 2 -12.33 5.80 3.25
CA GLU A 2 -11.30 5.87 4.30
C GLU A 2 -11.83 6.41 5.64
N THR A 3 -12.63 7.48 5.61
CA THR A 3 -13.26 8.02 6.82
C THR A 3 -14.17 7.01 7.50
N GLU A 4 -15.02 6.33 6.71
CA GLU A 4 -15.93 5.29 7.19
C GLU A 4 -15.18 4.11 7.81
N PHE A 5 -14.10 3.66 7.17
CA PHE A 5 -13.21 2.63 7.71
C PHE A 5 -12.71 3.01 9.12
N TRP A 6 -12.16 4.22 9.28
CA TRP A 6 -11.66 4.66 10.58
C TRP A 6 -12.77 4.87 11.61
N THR A 7 -13.97 5.31 11.20
CA THR A 7 -15.13 5.40 12.09
C THR A 7 -15.54 4.04 12.61
N THR A 8 -15.77 3.07 11.72
CA THR A 8 -16.16 1.71 12.12
C THR A 8 -15.07 1.01 12.93
N LEU A 9 -13.79 1.22 12.60
CA LEU A 9 -12.68 0.66 13.38
C LEU A 9 -12.63 1.25 14.80
N THR A 10 -12.90 2.54 14.92
CA THR A 10 -12.96 3.24 16.21
C THR A 10 -14.05 2.67 17.11
N ASP A 11 -15.20 2.36 16.54
CA ASP A 11 -16.32 1.74 17.27
C ASP A 11 -15.96 0.32 17.76
N LEU A 12 -15.11 -0.40 17.03
CA LEU A 12 -14.72 -1.78 17.35
C LEU A 12 -13.55 -1.88 18.36
N LEU A 13 -12.48 -1.11 18.16
CA LEU A 13 -11.23 -1.22 18.93
C LEU A 13 -11.09 -0.17 20.04
N GLY A 14 -12.03 0.79 20.09
CA GLY A 14 -11.97 1.96 20.94
C GLY A 14 -11.10 3.07 20.35
N LYS A 15 -11.38 4.29 20.82
CA LYS A 15 -10.80 5.54 20.30
C LYS A 15 -9.28 5.59 20.37
N SER A 16 -8.70 5.32 21.54
CA SER A 16 -7.25 5.48 21.75
C SER A 16 -6.40 4.58 20.84
N ASN A 17 -6.76 3.30 20.70
CA ASN A 17 -6.02 2.37 19.84
C ASN A 17 -6.16 2.74 18.36
N SER A 18 -7.36 3.16 17.95
CA SER A 18 -7.64 3.54 16.56
C SER A 18 -6.90 4.80 16.14
N GLU A 19 -6.83 5.80 17.03
CA GLU A 19 -6.05 7.03 16.79
C GLU A 19 -4.56 6.71 16.63
N ARG A 20 -4.00 5.87 17.51
CA ARG A 20 -2.58 5.45 17.41
C ARG A 20 -2.29 4.69 16.11
N ALA A 21 -3.20 3.83 15.68
CA ALA A 21 -3.07 3.09 14.43
C ALA A 21 -3.10 4.01 13.20
N HIS A 22 -4.00 5.01 13.21
CA HIS A 22 -4.09 6.01 12.16
C HIS A 22 -2.86 6.91 12.10
N ASP A 23 -2.36 7.38 13.25
CA ASP A 23 -1.14 8.17 13.33
C ASP A 23 0.08 7.39 12.83
N SER A 24 0.20 6.11 13.20
CA SER A 24 1.25 5.23 12.68
C SER A 24 1.20 5.11 11.16
N SER A 25 0.00 5.00 10.58
CA SER A 25 -0.19 4.91 9.12
C SER A 25 0.23 6.22 8.44
N ARG A 26 -0.17 7.37 8.99
CA ARG A 26 0.22 8.70 8.48
C ARG A 26 1.73 8.94 8.54
N CYS A 27 2.40 8.49 9.60
CA CYS A 27 3.85 8.59 9.71
C CYS A 27 4.56 7.83 8.57
N ARG A 28 4.05 6.66 8.20
CA ARG A 28 4.55 5.88 7.08
C ARG A 28 4.32 6.60 5.74
N GLU A 29 3.13 7.13 5.52
CA GLU A 29 2.80 7.90 4.32
C GLU A 29 3.65 9.16 4.15
N LYS A 30 3.97 9.86 5.25
CA LYS A 30 4.88 11.02 5.22
C LYS A 30 6.27 10.65 4.70
N LYS A 31 6.83 9.52 5.16
CA LYS A 31 8.12 9.03 4.65
C LYS A 31 8.06 8.77 3.14
N ILE A 32 6.99 8.13 2.67
CA ILE A 32 6.77 7.86 1.23
C ILE A 32 6.65 9.15 0.44
N LEU A 33 5.85 10.12 0.93
CA LEU A 33 5.70 11.41 0.27
C LEU A 33 7.03 12.18 0.20
N GLN A 34 7.87 12.09 1.23
CA GLN A 34 9.21 12.68 1.21
C GLN A 34 10.07 12.07 0.08
N LEU A 35 10.11 10.74 -0.01
CA LEU A 35 10.81 10.04 -1.09
C LEU A 35 10.29 10.49 -2.47
N LEU A 36 8.97 10.47 -2.69
CA LEU A 36 8.36 10.79 -3.98
C LEU A 36 8.56 12.26 -4.39
N ARG A 37 8.49 13.19 -3.43
CA ARG A 37 8.66 14.63 -3.68
C ARG A 37 10.11 14.97 -3.98
N HIS A 38 11.06 14.45 -3.19
CA HIS A 38 12.46 14.84 -3.30
C HIS A 38 13.26 13.96 -4.26
N LYS A 39 12.78 12.74 -4.57
CA LYS A 39 13.46 11.75 -5.42
C LYS A 39 14.89 11.46 -4.96
N LYS A 40 15.09 11.42 -3.65
CA LYS A 40 16.37 11.15 -3.00
C LYS A 40 16.20 10.01 -2.02
N ILE A 41 17.29 9.26 -1.82
CA ILE A 41 17.35 8.24 -0.78
C ILE A 41 17.03 8.88 0.58
N PRO A 42 16.16 8.27 1.42
CA PRO A 42 15.90 8.77 2.76
C PRO A 42 17.17 8.78 3.60
N ASP A 43 17.35 9.82 4.44
CA ASP A 43 18.48 9.88 5.37
C ASP A 43 18.41 8.78 6.43
N GLU A 44 17.20 8.50 6.92
CA GLU A 44 16.91 7.39 7.84
C GLU A 44 16.36 6.19 7.06
N PRO A 45 16.91 4.97 7.25
CA PRO A 45 16.40 3.78 6.59
C PRO A 45 14.94 3.48 6.96
N TRP A 46 14.25 2.81 6.05
CA TRP A 46 12.91 2.32 6.30
C TRP A 46 12.97 0.88 6.81
N ASP A 47 12.02 0.54 7.68
CA ASP A 47 11.76 -0.85 8.04
C ASP A 47 11.09 -1.60 6.87
N ASP A 48 11.21 -2.93 6.88
CA ASP A 48 10.68 -3.78 5.81
C ASP A 48 9.16 -3.58 5.62
N VAL A 49 8.42 -3.39 6.71
CA VAL A 49 6.96 -3.15 6.67
C VAL A 49 6.63 -1.87 5.89
N THR A 50 7.45 -0.83 6.04
CA THR A 50 7.29 0.44 5.33
C THR A 50 7.64 0.31 3.86
N ILE A 51 8.69 -0.46 3.55
CA ILE A 51 9.08 -0.77 2.16
C ILE A 51 7.96 -1.55 1.47
N GLU A 52 7.48 -2.64 2.09
CA GLU A 52 6.40 -3.47 1.56
C GLU A 52 5.09 -2.71 1.43
N TYR A 53 4.75 -1.83 2.39
CA TYR A 53 3.59 -0.96 2.28
C TYR A 53 3.69 -0.03 1.06
N PHE A 54 4.87 0.51 0.77
CA PHE A 54 5.09 1.32 -0.42
C PHE A 54 4.96 0.50 -1.71
N PHE A 55 5.58 -0.68 -1.76
CA PHE A 55 5.46 -1.57 -2.90
C PHE A 55 4.02 -2.04 -3.14
N GLY A 56 3.25 -2.33 -2.09
CA GLY A 56 1.83 -2.64 -2.21
C GLY A 56 1.00 -1.48 -2.78
N LYS A 57 1.34 -0.23 -2.44
CA LYS A 57 0.70 0.95 -3.06
C LYS A 57 1.06 1.06 -4.54
N LEU A 58 2.32 0.84 -4.91
CA LEU A 58 2.75 0.88 -6.31
C LEU A 58 2.12 -0.25 -7.13
N SER A 59 2.14 -1.49 -6.63
CA SER A 59 1.59 -2.62 -7.37
C SER A 59 0.08 -2.50 -7.57
N ALA A 60 -0.65 -1.90 -6.63
CA ALA A 60 -2.07 -1.59 -6.79
C ALA A 60 -2.37 -0.55 -7.89
N MET A 61 -1.37 0.20 -8.35
CA MET A 61 -1.50 1.17 -9.45
C MET A 61 -1.31 0.54 -10.84
N ASP A 62 -0.88 -0.71 -10.92
CA ASP A 62 -0.72 -1.43 -12.18
C ASP A 62 -2.06 -2.00 -12.66
N SER A 63 -2.36 -1.86 -13.95
CA SER A 63 -3.66 -2.28 -14.52
C SER A 63 -3.93 -3.78 -14.38
N ASN A 64 -2.90 -4.62 -14.43
CA ASN A 64 -3.03 -6.06 -14.20
C ASN A 64 -3.47 -6.41 -12.77
N ASN A 65 -3.44 -5.46 -11.83
CA ASN A 65 -3.83 -5.60 -10.44
C ASN A 65 -5.14 -4.86 -10.08
N PHE A 66 -5.73 -4.10 -11.01
CA PHE A 66 -7.00 -3.42 -10.76
C PHE A 66 -8.12 -4.41 -10.51
N VAL A 67 -8.90 -4.16 -9.45
CA VAL A 67 -10.12 -4.91 -9.16
C VAL A 67 -11.11 -4.66 -10.29
N GLY A 68 -11.57 -5.73 -10.94
CA GLY A 68 -12.52 -5.64 -12.06
C GLY A 68 -11.89 -5.31 -13.41
N ASN A 69 -10.56 -5.40 -13.57
CA ASN A 69 -9.95 -5.25 -14.89
C ASN A 69 -10.39 -6.37 -15.86
N MET A 70 -10.69 -6.00 -17.10
CA MET A 70 -10.97 -6.93 -18.20
C MET A 70 -9.90 -6.76 -19.28
N GLY A 71 -8.90 -7.65 -19.27
CA GLY A 71 -7.83 -7.65 -20.27
C GLY A 71 -8.24 -8.39 -21.55
N VAL A 72 -8.18 -7.71 -22.70
CA VAL A 72 -8.51 -8.27 -24.04
C VAL A 72 -7.32 -8.23 -25.01
N GLY A 73 -6.18 -7.68 -24.60
CA GLY A 73 -4.95 -7.65 -25.38
C GLY A 73 -4.08 -8.90 -25.24
N GLU A 74 -2.99 -8.91 -25.99
CA GLU A 74 -2.01 -10.01 -26.00
C GLU A 74 -1.09 -10.00 -24.77
N ARG A 75 -0.85 -8.82 -24.16
CA ARG A 75 0.07 -8.64 -23.03
C ARG A 75 -0.61 -7.96 -21.83
N GLU A 76 -1.37 -8.75 -21.09
CA GLU A 76 -2.19 -8.28 -19.96
C GLU A 76 -1.53 -8.47 -18.57
N GLY A 77 -0.25 -8.85 -18.53
CA GLY A 77 0.44 -9.10 -17.24
C GLY A 77 -0.18 -10.23 -16.41
N ARG A 78 -0.82 -11.22 -17.06
CA ARG A 78 -1.40 -12.40 -16.40
C ARG A 78 -0.28 -13.28 -15.84
N VAL A 79 -0.35 -13.61 -14.55
CA VAL A 79 0.63 -14.45 -13.86
C VAL A 79 -0.03 -15.75 -13.45
N TYR A 80 0.52 -16.89 -13.87
CA TYR A 80 -0.03 -18.21 -13.55
C TYR A 80 0.24 -18.66 -12.11
N SER A 81 1.48 -18.47 -11.63
CA SER A 81 1.90 -18.93 -10.31
C SER A 81 1.80 -17.82 -9.27
N ASN A 82 1.06 -18.07 -8.18
CA ASN A 82 0.99 -17.16 -7.04
C ASN A 82 2.36 -16.94 -6.39
N LEU A 83 3.24 -17.94 -6.39
CA LEU A 83 4.62 -17.78 -5.89
C LEU A 83 5.40 -16.76 -6.72
N VAL A 84 5.16 -16.72 -8.03
CA VAL A 84 5.79 -15.73 -8.93
C VAL A 84 5.17 -14.36 -8.74
N ALA A 85 3.85 -14.26 -8.55
CA ALA A 85 3.19 -13.00 -8.26
C ALA A 85 3.70 -12.37 -6.95
N GLN A 86 3.70 -13.13 -5.86
CA GLN A 86 4.05 -12.65 -4.52
C GLN A 86 5.51 -12.22 -4.41
N ARG A 87 6.45 -12.99 -4.98
CA ARG A 87 7.88 -12.61 -4.97
C ARG A 87 8.20 -11.33 -5.76
N HIS A 88 7.23 -10.84 -6.55
CA HIS A 88 7.31 -9.61 -7.33
C HIS A 88 6.29 -8.56 -6.84
N TYR A 89 5.86 -8.64 -5.58
CA TYR A 89 5.03 -7.65 -4.89
C TYR A 89 3.61 -7.44 -5.47
N ARG A 90 3.05 -8.47 -6.12
CA ARG A 90 1.61 -8.53 -6.42
C ARG A 90 0.84 -9.25 -5.32
#